data_AF-A0A1I2B9P8-F1
#
_entry.id   AF-A0A1I2B9P8-F1
#
_cell.length_a   1.000
_cell.length_b   1.000
_cell.length_c   1.000
_cell.angle_alpha   90.00
_cell.angle_beta   90.00
_cell.angle_gamma   90.00
#
_symmetry.space_group_name_H-M   'P 1'
#
loop_
_entity.id
_entity.type
_entity.pdbx_description
1 polymer ?
#
loop_
_entity_poly.entity_id
_entity_poly.type
_entity_poly.pdbx_seq_one_letter_code
_entity_poly.pdbx_strand_id
1 'polypeptide(L)'
;MKRLYAFILTLFICLHVNGQVGNTKQNTIVHWADWQNDFTISLLLDIDDSMNATRSAEIKTKLAQLFARTEQLQAQNLPAKKLLERVFHTVFESHLRTYSPLADFPQTIEKNQFGCVTGTLLFALVLEKLGFDYHIYETNYHVYLIVNVGEDKVLIETTDRVFGFEKNKHLIAKRIQEYQRLYDVKRQSSNVYVSIFKIEREISLIELIGLQYYNKATIAYNQKDYEKAMEALKKSMQLYDAERGAELMYLTLSQYLKNNSLLEEKKDKLLRYRDFYLHKLASKVQPSK
;
A
#
# COMPACT_ATOMS: atom_id res chain seq x y z
N MET A 1 -29.69 8.00 11.83
CA MET A 1 -29.02 6.94 12.61
C MET A 1 -29.90 5.69 12.61
N LYS A 2 -29.27 4.52 12.37
CA LYS A 2 -29.84 3.16 12.39
C LYS A 2 -30.76 2.80 11.22
N ARG A 3 -30.16 2.21 10.16
CA ARG A 3 -30.67 1.08 9.34
C ARG A 3 -29.88 0.98 8.02
N LEU A 4 -28.72 0.33 8.05
CA LEU A 4 -28.12 -0.35 6.89
C LEU A 4 -26.94 -1.26 7.33
N TYR A 5 -27.16 -2.13 8.32
CA TYR A 5 -26.19 -3.15 8.76
C TYR A 5 -26.90 -4.49 9.00
N ALA A 6 -27.61 -4.97 7.98
CA ALA A 6 -28.36 -6.23 8.07
C ALA A 6 -28.24 -7.03 6.77
N PHE A 7 -27.02 -7.34 6.32
CA PHE A 7 -26.82 -8.30 5.24
C PHE A 7 -25.59 -9.21 5.38
N ILE A 8 -24.97 -9.29 6.56
CA ILE A 8 -23.90 -10.27 6.83
C ILE A 8 -24.19 -10.93 8.17
N LEU A 9 -25.26 -11.72 8.26
CA LEU A 9 -25.39 -12.73 9.31
C LEU A 9 -26.56 -13.70 9.04
N THR A 10 -26.43 -14.64 8.09
CA THR A 10 -27.16 -15.93 8.10
C THR A 10 -26.74 -16.78 6.91
N LEU A 11 -25.88 -17.78 7.13
CA LEU A 11 -26.22 -19.20 6.94
C LEU A 11 -25.03 -20.09 7.35
N PHE A 12 -24.92 -20.39 8.64
CA PHE A 12 -24.26 -21.60 9.11
C PHE A 12 -25.36 -22.64 9.35
N ILE A 13 -25.51 -23.59 8.44
CA ILE A 13 -26.25 -24.83 8.70
C ILE A 13 -25.28 -25.97 8.44
N CYS A 14 -24.79 -26.55 9.53
CA CYS A 14 -24.15 -27.86 9.53
C CYS A 14 -25.17 -28.91 9.11
N LEU A 15 -24.92 -29.60 7.99
CA LEU A 15 -25.47 -30.92 7.74
C LEU A 15 -24.31 -31.92 7.78
N HIS A 16 -24.32 -32.75 8.83
CA HIS A 16 -23.53 -33.96 8.90
C HIS A 16 -24.08 -34.96 7.88
N VAL A 17 -23.30 -35.26 6.84
CA VAL A 17 -23.47 -36.48 6.06
C VAL A 17 -22.17 -37.26 6.12
N ASN A 18 -22.22 -38.39 6.83
CA ASN A 18 -21.23 -39.45 6.77
C ASN A 18 -21.25 -40.06 5.38
N GLY A 19 -20.10 -40.13 4.69
CA GLY A 19 -19.98 -40.95 3.50
C GLY A 19 -18.77 -40.63 2.63
N GLN A 20 -17.77 -41.52 2.69
CA GLN A 20 -16.75 -41.80 1.68
C GLN A 20 -15.61 -40.76 1.53
N VAL A 21 -14.44 -41.20 2.02
CA VAL A 21 -13.13 -40.57 1.91
C VAL A 21 -12.71 -40.53 0.43
N GLY A 22 -12.61 -39.31 -0.11
CA GLY A 22 -12.11 -39.05 -1.46
C GLY A 22 -11.52 -37.64 -1.55
N ASN A 23 -10.22 -37.56 -1.34
CA ASN A 23 -9.27 -36.49 -1.68
C ASN A 23 -9.85 -35.22 -2.36
N THR A 24 -10.33 -34.24 -1.58
CA THR A 24 -10.92 -32.97 -2.10
C THR A 24 -10.53 -31.71 -1.31
N LYS A 25 -9.42 -31.74 -0.54
CA LYS A 25 -8.94 -30.56 0.20
C LYS A 25 -8.16 -29.52 -0.62
N GLN A 26 -7.93 -29.73 -1.92
CA GLN A 26 -7.17 -28.80 -2.76
C GLN A 26 -8.02 -27.78 -3.55
N ASN A 27 -9.34 -27.93 -3.64
CA ASN A 27 -10.19 -27.07 -4.49
C ASN A 27 -10.96 -25.96 -3.75
N THR A 28 -10.87 -25.85 -2.42
CA THR A 28 -11.62 -24.83 -1.66
C THR A 28 -10.80 -23.57 -1.32
N ILE A 29 -9.47 -23.63 -1.39
CA ILE A 29 -8.58 -22.48 -1.12
C ILE A 29 -8.49 -21.55 -2.34
N VAL A 30 -8.66 -22.08 -3.55
CA VAL A 30 -8.50 -21.33 -4.81
C VAL A 30 -9.58 -20.24 -4.96
N HIS A 31 -10.82 -20.47 -4.52
CA HIS A 31 -11.92 -19.54 -4.74
C HIS A 31 -11.96 -18.32 -3.77
N TRP A 32 -11.37 -18.43 -2.58
CA TRP A 32 -11.34 -17.32 -1.60
C TRP A 32 -10.24 -16.30 -1.94
N ALA A 33 -9.07 -16.78 -2.41
CA ALA A 33 -7.98 -15.91 -2.85
C ALA A 33 -8.38 -15.07 -4.07
N ASP A 34 -9.16 -15.62 -5.00
CA ASP A 34 -9.57 -14.91 -6.21
C ASP A 34 -10.57 -13.76 -5.93
N TRP A 35 -11.45 -13.88 -4.93
CA TRP A 35 -12.40 -12.81 -4.57
C TRP A 35 -11.73 -11.66 -3.81
N GLN A 36 -10.81 -11.95 -2.90
CA GLN A 36 -10.05 -10.95 -2.17
C GLN A 36 -9.13 -10.14 -3.11
N ASN A 37 -8.61 -10.78 -4.15
CA ASN A 37 -7.84 -10.13 -5.21
C ASN A 37 -8.67 -9.13 -6.01
N ASP A 38 -9.91 -9.45 -6.36
CA ASP A 38 -10.73 -8.56 -7.19
C ASP A 38 -11.10 -7.26 -6.47
N PHE A 39 -11.46 -7.32 -5.19
CA PHE A 39 -11.71 -6.12 -4.38
C PHE A 39 -10.43 -5.27 -4.22
N THR A 40 -9.31 -5.92 -3.90
CA THR A 40 -8.02 -5.25 -3.70
C THR A 40 -7.55 -4.55 -4.98
N ILE A 41 -7.65 -5.24 -6.13
CA ILE A 41 -7.34 -4.64 -7.44
C ILE A 41 -8.28 -3.46 -7.72
N SER A 42 -9.59 -3.61 -7.50
CA SER A 42 -10.52 -2.49 -7.67
C SER A 42 -10.14 -1.26 -6.84
N LEU A 43 -9.71 -1.46 -5.59
CA LEU A 43 -9.25 -0.36 -4.74
C LEU A 43 -7.97 0.31 -5.27
N LEU A 44 -7.04 -0.48 -5.84
CA LEU A 44 -5.83 0.04 -6.46
C LEU A 44 -6.12 0.90 -7.70
N LEU A 45 -7.17 0.56 -8.44
CA LEU A 45 -7.55 1.25 -9.68
C LEU A 45 -8.41 2.50 -9.44
N ASP A 46 -9.17 2.56 -8.34
CA ASP A 46 -10.00 3.73 -7.96
C ASP A 46 -9.18 4.98 -7.61
N ILE A 47 -7.86 4.90 -7.63
CA ILE A 47 -7.00 6.08 -7.47
C ILE A 47 -6.99 6.98 -8.70
N ASP A 48 -7.22 6.44 -9.90
CA ASP A 48 -7.28 7.20 -11.15
C ASP A 48 -8.74 7.58 -11.43
N ASP A 49 -9.06 8.88 -11.29
CA ASP A 49 -10.43 9.38 -11.49
C ASP A 49 -10.90 9.24 -12.97
N SER A 50 -9.97 8.94 -13.89
CA SER A 50 -10.25 8.64 -15.30
C SER A 50 -10.36 7.14 -15.60
N MET A 51 -10.34 6.29 -14.56
CA MET A 51 -10.50 4.84 -14.70
C MET A 51 -11.88 4.50 -15.27
N ASN A 52 -11.91 3.62 -16.27
CA ASN A 52 -13.13 3.11 -16.87
C ASN A 52 -13.06 1.59 -17.04
N ALA A 53 -14.18 0.96 -17.40
CA ALA A 53 -14.27 -0.50 -17.51
C ALA A 53 -13.23 -1.09 -18.49
N THR A 54 -13.00 -0.45 -19.64
CA THR A 54 -12.03 -0.91 -20.64
C THR A 54 -10.61 -0.86 -20.10
N ARG A 55 -10.17 0.30 -19.58
CA ARG A 55 -8.82 0.44 -18.99
C ARG A 55 -8.62 -0.49 -17.79
N SER A 56 -9.65 -0.65 -16.95
CA SER A 56 -9.59 -1.59 -15.83
C SER A 56 -9.39 -3.03 -16.31
N ALA A 57 -10.09 -3.45 -17.37
CA ALA A 57 -9.93 -4.79 -17.93
C ALA A 57 -8.54 -5.01 -18.54
N GLU A 58 -7.98 -3.99 -19.21
CA GLU A 58 -6.61 -4.03 -19.75
C GLU A 58 -5.56 -4.19 -18.64
N ILE A 59 -5.69 -3.41 -17.55
CA ILE A 59 -4.79 -3.53 -16.39
C ILE A 59 -4.92 -4.90 -15.74
N LYS A 60 -6.14 -5.40 -15.52
CA LYS A 60 -6.38 -6.74 -14.98
C LYS A 60 -5.76 -7.84 -15.86
N THR A 61 -5.84 -7.68 -17.19
CA THR A 61 -5.22 -8.60 -18.13
C THR A 61 -3.70 -8.62 -18.01
N LYS A 62 -3.05 -7.44 -17.90
CA LYS A 62 -1.60 -7.34 -17.70
C LYS A 62 -1.15 -7.95 -16.37
N LEU A 63 -1.92 -7.74 -15.30
CA LEU A 63 -1.67 -8.39 -14.00
C LEU A 63 -1.80 -9.91 -14.10
N ALA A 64 -2.85 -10.41 -14.74
CA ALA A 64 -3.03 -11.85 -14.95
C ALA A 64 -1.87 -12.47 -15.74
N GLN A 65 -1.34 -11.77 -16.75
CA GLN A 65 -0.15 -12.19 -17.50
C GLN A 65 1.10 -12.25 -16.61
N LEU A 66 1.29 -11.26 -15.72
CA LEU A 66 2.38 -11.28 -14.75
C LEU A 66 2.25 -12.48 -13.80
N PHE A 67 1.07 -12.68 -13.22
CA PHE A 67 0.80 -13.79 -12.30
C PHE A 67 1.06 -15.14 -12.96
N ALA A 68 0.52 -15.36 -14.16
CA ALA A 68 0.76 -16.59 -14.93
C ALA A 68 2.25 -16.82 -15.17
N ARG A 69 3.01 -15.78 -15.53
CA ARG A 69 4.47 -15.88 -15.72
C ARG A 69 5.18 -16.25 -14.43
N THR A 70 4.78 -15.71 -13.28
CA THR A 70 5.38 -16.05 -11.98
C THR A 70 4.98 -17.43 -11.47
N GLU A 71 3.76 -17.88 -11.72
CA GLU A 71 3.30 -19.25 -11.42
C GLU A 71 4.05 -20.28 -12.26
N GLN A 72 4.34 -19.98 -13.52
CA GLN A 72 5.21 -20.80 -14.37
C GLN A 72 6.64 -20.92 -13.81
N LEU A 73 7.16 -19.90 -13.12
CA LEU A 73 8.43 -20.01 -12.40
C LEU A 73 8.30 -20.91 -11.17
N GLN A 74 7.19 -20.82 -10.43
CA GLN A 74 6.92 -21.66 -9.27
C GLN A 74 6.81 -23.15 -9.65
N ALA A 75 6.16 -23.45 -10.77
CA ALA A 75 6.00 -24.80 -11.31
C ALA A 75 7.35 -25.48 -11.68
N GLN A 76 8.45 -24.72 -11.76
CA GLN A 76 9.79 -25.27 -11.99
C GLN A 76 10.42 -25.87 -10.71
N ASN A 77 9.72 -25.84 -9.58
CA ASN A 77 10.16 -26.43 -8.30
C ASN A 77 11.56 -25.96 -7.86
N LEU A 78 11.87 -24.69 -8.11
CA LEU A 78 13.11 -24.08 -7.69
C LEU A 78 13.14 -23.94 -6.16
N PRO A 79 14.33 -23.99 -5.52
CA PRO A 79 14.45 -23.60 -4.12
C PRO A 79 13.86 -22.21 -3.87
N ALA A 80 13.13 -22.02 -2.78
CA ALA A 80 12.32 -20.82 -2.53
C ALA A 80 13.08 -19.49 -2.74
N LYS A 81 14.31 -19.36 -2.23
CA LYS A 81 15.13 -18.16 -2.44
C LYS A 81 15.47 -17.92 -3.92
N LYS A 82 15.74 -18.98 -4.68
CA LYS A 82 16.01 -18.91 -6.13
C LYS A 82 14.75 -18.59 -6.92
N LEU A 83 13.59 -19.11 -6.51
CA LEU A 83 12.29 -18.72 -7.07
C LEU A 83 12.05 -17.22 -6.85
N LEU A 84 12.20 -16.73 -5.62
CA LEU A 84 12.03 -15.31 -5.28
C LEU A 84 12.98 -14.41 -6.08
N GLU A 85 14.24 -14.80 -6.27
CA GLU A 85 15.21 -14.05 -7.08
C GLU A 85 14.76 -13.95 -8.55
N ARG A 86 14.23 -15.02 -9.14
CA ARG A 86 13.69 -14.99 -10.50
C ARG A 86 12.40 -14.19 -10.61
N VAL A 87 11.53 -14.27 -9.60
CA VAL A 87 10.33 -13.43 -9.51
C VAL A 87 10.73 -11.96 -9.44
N PHE A 88 11.71 -11.62 -8.61
CA PHE A 88 12.25 -10.27 -8.49
C PHE A 88 12.68 -9.69 -9.84
N HIS A 89 13.54 -10.40 -10.58
CA HIS A 89 13.96 -9.96 -11.90
C HIS A 89 12.80 -9.89 -12.90
N THR A 90 11.87 -10.84 -12.84
CA THR A 90 10.69 -10.87 -13.73
C THR A 90 9.78 -9.67 -13.51
N VAL A 91 9.51 -9.27 -12.27
CA VAL A 91 8.71 -8.09 -11.94
C VAL A 91 9.41 -6.81 -12.40
N PHE A 92 10.71 -6.67 -12.13
CA PHE A 92 11.49 -5.52 -12.59
C PHE A 92 11.55 -5.38 -14.11
N GLU A 93 11.76 -6.50 -14.82
CA GLU A 93 11.80 -6.51 -16.27
C GLU A 93 10.42 -6.27 -16.91
N SER A 94 9.33 -6.61 -16.25
CA SER A 94 8.01 -6.44 -16.86
C SER A 94 7.42 -5.06 -16.57
N HIS A 95 7.46 -4.60 -15.31
CA HIS A 95 6.64 -3.46 -14.87
C HIS A 95 7.41 -2.35 -14.13
N LEU A 96 8.62 -2.58 -13.61
CA LEU A 96 9.37 -1.56 -12.84
C LEU A 96 10.53 -0.98 -13.65
N ARG A 97 10.22 -0.20 -14.70
CA ARG A 97 11.22 0.33 -15.65
C ARG A 97 11.71 1.72 -15.30
N THR A 98 10.81 2.64 -14.98
CA THR A 98 11.13 4.05 -14.74
C THR A 98 10.70 4.45 -13.34
N TYR A 99 11.67 4.82 -12.50
CA TYR A 99 11.36 5.28 -11.14
C TYR A 99 10.71 6.66 -11.18
N SER A 100 9.51 6.76 -10.62
CA SER A 100 8.71 7.97 -10.44
C SER A 100 8.11 7.90 -9.03
N PRO A 101 8.66 8.65 -8.04
CA PRO A 101 8.36 8.46 -6.61
C PRO A 101 6.87 8.50 -6.25
N LEU A 102 6.08 9.24 -7.01
CA LEU A 102 4.65 9.47 -6.77
C LEU A 102 3.77 8.88 -7.89
N ALA A 103 4.30 7.93 -8.67
CA ALA A 103 3.48 7.17 -9.61
C ALA A 103 2.38 6.39 -8.86
N ASP A 104 1.23 6.26 -9.51
CA ASP A 104 0.12 5.42 -9.04
C ASP A 104 0.18 4.00 -9.63
N PHE A 105 -0.65 3.09 -9.09
CA PHE A 105 -0.66 1.70 -9.51
C PHE A 105 -1.06 1.52 -10.98
N PRO A 106 -2.11 2.19 -11.52
CA PRO A 106 -2.38 2.19 -12.96
C PRO A 106 -1.16 2.55 -13.81
N GLN A 107 -0.43 3.62 -13.47
CA GLN A 107 0.80 4.01 -14.17
C GLN A 107 1.90 2.94 -14.08
N THR A 108 1.98 2.22 -12.96
CA THR A 108 2.91 1.10 -12.78
C THR A 108 2.62 -0.02 -13.77
N ILE A 109 1.35 -0.36 -13.98
CA ILE A 109 0.97 -1.45 -14.90
C ILE A 109 0.92 -1.00 -16.37
N GLU A 110 0.45 0.22 -16.63
CA GLU A 110 0.25 0.71 -18.00
C GLU A 110 1.53 1.25 -18.64
N LYS A 111 2.33 1.99 -17.85
CA LYS A 111 3.45 2.81 -18.33
C LYS A 111 4.80 2.39 -17.77
N ASN A 112 4.84 1.35 -16.94
CA ASN A 112 6.02 0.87 -16.23
C ASN A 112 6.72 1.95 -15.38
N GLN A 113 5.94 2.93 -14.91
CA GLN A 113 6.39 4.01 -14.02
C GLN A 113 6.03 3.66 -12.58
N PHE A 114 7.00 3.61 -11.69
CA PHE A 114 6.78 3.08 -10.34
C PHE A 114 7.44 3.92 -9.25
N GLY A 115 6.79 4.01 -8.10
CA GLY A 115 7.36 4.53 -6.86
C GLY A 115 7.67 3.41 -5.87
N CYS A 116 8.21 3.76 -4.69
CA CYS A 116 8.43 2.76 -3.63
C CYS A 116 7.13 2.09 -3.19
N VAL A 117 6.04 2.85 -3.06
CA VAL A 117 4.71 2.32 -2.69
C VAL A 117 4.17 1.38 -3.76
N THR A 118 4.14 1.80 -5.02
CA THR A 118 3.51 1.00 -6.08
C THR A 118 4.35 -0.19 -6.52
N GLY A 119 5.68 -0.09 -6.46
CA GLY A 119 6.58 -1.24 -6.62
C GLY A 119 6.33 -2.28 -5.53
N THR A 120 6.24 -1.85 -4.27
CA THR A 120 5.96 -2.73 -3.13
C THR A 120 4.57 -3.35 -3.20
N LEU A 121 3.55 -2.61 -3.65
CA LEU A 121 2.21 -3.15 -3.93
C LEU A 121 2.25 -4.27 -4.95
N LEU A 122 2.95 -4.06 -6.08
CA LEU A 122 3.04 -5.07 -7.13
C LEU A 122 3.72 -6.36 -6.64
N PHE A 123 4.81 -6.22 -5.88
CA PHE A 123 5.47 -7.36 -5.26
C PHE A 123 4.58 -8.06 -4.23
N ALA A 124 3.89 -7.33 -3.36
CA ALA A 124 2.99 -7.91 -2.37
C ALA A 124 1.89 -8.76 -3.03
N LEU A 125 1.28 -8.27 -4.11
CA LEU A 125 0.28 -9.03 -4.88
C LEU A 125 0.85 -10.32 -5.49
N VAL A 126 2.07 -10.25 -6.06
CA VAL A 126 2.75 -11.43 -6.61
C VAL A 126 3.09 -12.44 -5.51
N LEU A 127 3.58 -11.98 -4.36
CA LEU A 127 3.93 -12.83 -3.22
C LEU A 127 2.68 -13.51 -2.63
N GLU A 128 1.58 -12.78 -2.49
CA GLU A 128 0.28 -13.29 -2.06
C GLU A 128 -0.24 -14.36 -3.03
N LYS A 129 -0.16 -14.11 -4.34
CA LYS A 129 -0.57 -15.09 -5.36
C LYS A 129 0.26 -16.37 -5.33
N LEU A 130 1.56 -16.26 -5.04
CA LEU A 130 2.47 -17.40 -4.94
C LEU A 130 2.43 -18.08 -3.56
N GLY A 131 1.70 -17.54 -2.58
CA GLY A 131 1.56 -18.09 -1.24
C GLY A 131 2.82 -17.92 -0.36
N PHE A 132 3.63 -16.89 -0.60
CA PHE A 132 4.76 -16.57 0.27
C PHE A 132 4.30 -15.85 1.54
N ASP A 133 4.94 -16.17 2.66
CA ASP A 133 4.80 -15.41 3.91
C ASP A 133 5.67 -14.15 3.85
N TYR A 134 5.04 -12.97 3.92
CA TYR A 134 5.70 -11.69 3.78
C TYR A 134 5.14 -10.62 4.72
N HIS A 135 5.99 -9.65 5.02
CA HIS A 135 5.67 -8.49 5.84
C HIS A 135 6.06 -7.21 5.08
N ILE A 136 5.20 -6.19 5.13
CA ILE A 136 5.48 -4.87 4.57
C ILE A 136 5.88 -3.94 5.71
N TYR A 137 6.98 -3.23 5.56
CA TYR A 137 7.43 -2.25 6.54
C TYR A 137 7.39 -0.83 5.96
N GLU A 138 6.80 0.09 6.71
CA GLU A 138 6.84 1.53 6.43
C GLU A 138 7.87 2.22 7.32
N THR A 139 8.60 3.14 6.71
CA THR A 139 9.35 4.20 7.38
C THR A 139 8.90 5.57 6.88
N ASN A 140 9.37 6.65 7.50
CA ASN A 140 9.07 8.03 7.05
C ASN A 140 9.22 8.28 5.55
N TYR A 141 10.24 7.69 4.95
CA TYR A 141 10.66 7.98 3.57
C TYR A 141 10.66 6.76 2.66
N HIS A 142 10.31 5.59 3.18
CA HIS A 142 10.57 4.35 2.47
C HIS A 142 9.65 3.22 2.88
N VAL A 143 9.41 2.29 1.96
CA VAL A 143 8.66 1.05 2.20
C VAL A 143 9.42 -0.12 1.61
N TYR A 144 9.46 -1.26 2.30
CA TYR A 144 10.16 -2.46 1.85
C TYR A 144 9.45 -3.73 2.34
N LEU A 145 9.84 -4.87 1.77
CA LEU A 145 9.29 -6.18 2.09
C LEU A 145 10.32 -7.07 2.76
N ILE A 146 9.86 -7.88 3.71
CA ILE A 146 10.61 -9.03 4.23
C ILE A 146 9.80 -10.29 3.94
N VAL A 147 10.40 -11.26 3.26
CA VAL A 147 9.81 -12.57 2.96
C VAL A 147 10.46 -13.61 3.85
N ASN A 148 9.66 -14.38 4.58
CA ASN A 148 10.13 -15.48 5.41
C ASN A 148 10.30 -16.74 4.54
N VAL A 149 11.47 -17.38 4.64
CA VAL A 149 11.81 -18.59 3.87
C VAL A 149 12.42 -19.61 4.81
N GLY A 150 11.57 -20.43 5.45
CA GLY A 150 12.00 -21.30 6.54
C GLY A 150 12.47 -20.47 7.73
N GLU A 151 13.69 -20.71 8.22
CA GLU A 151 14.31 -19.92 9.29
C GLU A 151 15.03 -18.65 8.79
N ASP A 152 15.13 -18.50 7.46
CA ASP A 152 15.81 -17.37 6.83
C ASP A 152 14.83 -16.27 6.39
N LYS A 153 15.39 -15.10 6.10
CA LYS A 153 14.66 -13.93 5.58
C LYS A 153 15.27 -13.45 4.27
N VAL A 154 14.43 -12.89 3.42
CA VAL A 154 14.82 -12.18 2.19
C VAL A 154 14.24 -10.77 2.25
N LEU A 155 15.07 -9.76 2.03
CA LEU A 155 14.62 -8.38 1.86
C LEU A 155 14.39 -8.09 0.38
N ILE A 156 13.24 -7.50 0.07
CA ILE A 156 12.91 -6.98 -1.25
C ILE A 156 12.78 -5.46 -1.16
N GLU A 157 13.69 -4.77 -1.83
CA GLU A 157 13.72 -3.34 -2.04
C GLU A 157 13.30 -3.01 -3.47
N THR A 158 12.10 -2.46 -3.63
CA THR A 158 11.49 -2.27 -4.94
C THR A 158 12.06 -1.09 -5.72
N THR A 159 12.85 -0.22 -5.08
CA THR A 159 13.51 0.92 -5.73
C THR A 159 14.97 0.68 -6.11
N ASP A 160 15.51 -0.51 -5.81
CA ASP A 160 16.89 -0.89 -6.11
C ASP A 160 16.90 -2.12 -7.00
N ARG A 161 16.99 -1.92 -8.32
CA ARG A 161 16.97 -3.03 -9.29
C ARG A 161 18.17 -3.97 -9.15
N VAL A 162 19.31 -3.49 -8.65
CA VAL A 162 20.58 -4.25 -8.67
C VAL A 162 20.79 -4.98 -7.35
N PHE A 163 20.62 -4.28 -6.23
CA PHE A 163 20.87 -4.82 -4.89
C PHE A 163 19.61 -4.93 -4.04
N GLY A 164 18.44 -4.78 -4.66
CA GLY A 164 17.18 -4.84 -3.92
C GLY A 164 16.68 -6.24 -3.61
N PHE A 165 17.40 -7.27 -4.01
CA PHE A 165 17.16 -8.63 -3.57
C PHE A 165 18.31 -9.06 -2.64
N GLU A 166 18.05 -9.09 -1.32
CA GLU A 166 19.07 -9.40 -0.33
C GLU A 166 18.69 -10.62 0.52
N LYS A 167 19.61 -11.58 0.65
CA LYS A 167 19.42 -12.85 1.37
C LYS A 167 20.43 -13.07 2.50
N ASN A 168 21.44 -12.21 2.60
CA ASN A 168 22.44 -12.22 3.66
C ASN A 168 21.90 -11.48 4.89
N LYS A 169 21.71 -12.21 6.00
CA LYS A 169 21.18 -11.69 7.26
C LYS A 169 21.88 -10.42 7.77
N HIS A 170 23.20 -10.32 7.64
CA HIS A 170 23.95 -9.15 8.09
C HIS A 170 23.69 -7.93 7.22
N LEU A 171 23.59 -8.13 5.89
CA LEU A 171 23.29 -7.04 4.95
C LEU A 171 21.84 -6.58 5.08
N ILE A 172 20.89 -7.50 5.31
CA ILE A 172 19.49 -7.17 5.65
C ILE A 172 19.46 -6.27 6.88
N ALA A 173 20.09 -6.68 7.98
CA ALA A 173 20.10 -5.92 9.23
C ALA A 173 20.72 -4.52 9.04
N LYS A 174 21.83 -4.43 8.30
CA LYS A 174 22.48 -3.16 7.97
C LYS A 174 21.55 -2.24 7.17
N ARG A 175 20.87 -2.77 6.16
CA ARG A 175 19.98 -2.00 5.28
C ARG A 175 18.75 -1.47 6.02
N ILE A 176 18.18 -2.27 6.92
CA ILE A 176 17.10 -1.84 7.81
C ILE A 176 17.58 -0.68 8.71
N GLN A 177 18.77 -0.77 9.30
CA GLN A 177 19.34 0.34 10.09
C GLN A 177 19.57 1.61 9.27
N GLU A 178 19.96 1.48 8.00
CA GLU A 178 20.11 2.62 7.10
C GLU A 178 18.76 3.32 6.86
N TYR A 179 17.69 2.56 6.62
CA TYR A 179 16.34 3.12 6.45
C TYR A 179 15.86 3.89 7.69
N GLN A 180 16.13 3.37 8.88
CA GLN A 180 15.79 4.01 10.14
C GLN A 180 16.51 5.37 10.33
N ARG A 181 17.76 5.48 9.85
CA ARG A 181 18.58 6.70 9.96
C ARG A 181 18.19 7.79 8.96
N LEU A 182 17.53 7.43 7.85
CA LEU A 182 17.12 8.42 6.84
C LEU A 182 16.16 9.48 7.38
N TYR A 183 15.44 9.18 8.47
CA TYR A 183 14.58 10.15 9.14
C TYR A 183 15.32 11.42 9.56
N ASP A 184 16.45 11.26 10.27
CA ASP A 184 17.18 12.38 10.86
C ASP A 184 17.83 13.26 9.79
N VAL A 185 18.30 12.65 8.70
CA VAL A 185 19.01 13.33 7.61
C VAL A 185 18.07 14.18 6.76
N LYS A 186 16.93 13.61 6.30
CA LYS A 186 16.06 14.29 5.33
C LYS A 186 15.17 15.37 5.94
N ARG A 187 14.87 15.31 7.24
CA ARG A 187 14.08 16.35 7.93
C ARG A 187 14.75 17.72 7.87
N GLN A 188 16.09 17.77 7.81
CA GLN A 188 16.85 19.01 7.85
C GLN A 188 16.98 19.72 6.49
N SER A 189 16.62 19.06 5.38
CA SER A 189 17.05 19.48 4.04
C SER A 189 15.93 19.66 3.00
N SER A 190 14.64 19.54 3.35
CA SER A 190 13.56 19.52 2.34
C SER A 190 12.64 20.76 2.36
N ASN A 191 12.43 21.36 1.20
CA ASN A 191 11.36 22.36 0.94
C ASN A 191 9.97 21.73 0.71
N VAL A 192 9.84 20.43 0.94
CA VAL A 192 8.61 19.63 0.72
C VAL A 192 8.08 19.18 2.08
N TYR A 193 6.76 18.98 2.18
CA TYR A 193 6.14 18.44 3.38
C TYR A 193 6.80 17.11 3.82
N VAL A 194 7.16 17.06 5.11
CA VAL A 194 7.69 15.89 5.80
C VAL A 194 6.92 15.76 7.11
N SER A 195 6.45 14.54 7.41
CA SER A 195 5.76 14.28 8.67
C SER A 195 6.69 14.43 9.86
N ILE A 196 6.20 15.07 10.93
CA ILE A 196 6.96 15.23 12.18
C ILE A 196 7.08 13.93 12.98
N PHE A 197 6.22 12.94 12.75
CA PHE A 197 6.22 11.69 13.49
C PHE A 197 7.32 10.77 12.98
N LYS A 198 8.10 10.14 13.86
CA LYS A 198 8.97 9.04 13.47
C LYS A 198 8.11 7.81 13.19
N ILE A 199 8.21 7.28 11.98
CA ILE A 199 7.44 6.13 11.51
C ILE A 199 8.40 4.99 11.26
N GLU A 200 8.12 3.88 11.92
CA GLU A 200 8.79 2.61 11.70
C GLU A 200 7.89 1.49 12.22
N ARG A 201 7.22 0.80 11.32
CA ARG A 201 6.26 -0.26 11.68
C ARG A 201 5.97 -1.17 10.51
N GLU A 202 5.47 -2.35 10.85
CA GLU A 202 4.81 -3.22 9.89
C GLU A 202 3.43 -2.64 9.53
N ILE A 203 3.04 -2.80 8.27
CA ILE A 203 1.72 -2.44 7.75
C ILE A 203 1.16 -3.57 6.90
N SER A 204 -0.15 -3.60 6.76
CA SER A 204 -0.87 -4.52 5.87
C SER A 204 -0.89 -4.02 4.42
N LEU A 205 -1.30 -4.90 3.50
CA LEU A 205 -1.50 -4.54 2.10
C LEU A 205 -2.53 -3.41 1.94
N ILE A 206 -3.64 -3.45 2.69
CA ILE A 206 -4.67 -2.40 2.65
C ILE A 206 -4.11 -1.07 3.13
N GLU A 207 -3.28 -1.08 4.17
CA GLU A 207 -2.64 0.14 4.68
C GLU A 207 -1.64 0.71 3.68
N LEU A 208 -0.91 -0.15 2.95
CA LEU A 208 -0.04 0.27 1.85
C LEU A 208 -0.82 0.91 0.69
N ILE A 209 -2.06 0.45 0.41
CA ILE A 209 -2.96 1.14 -0.54
C ILE A 209 -3.37 2.51 0.02
N GLY A 210 -3.61 2.60 1.33
CA GLY A 210 -3.82 3.88 2.02
C GLY A 210 -2.65 4.87 1.81
N LEU A 211 -1.41 4.38 1.83
CA LEU A 211 -0.22 5.20 1.52
C LEU A 211 -0.17 5.69 0.08
N GLN A 212 -0.72 4.95 -0.87
CA GLN A 212 -0.83 5.42 -2.25
C GLN A 212 -1.74 6.66 -2.35
N TYR A 213 -2.90 6.63 -1.68
CA TYR A 213 -3.78 7.79 -1.61
C TYR A 213 -3.15 8.97 -0.84
N TYR A 214 -2.33 8.69 0.17
CA TYR A 214 -1.54 9.72 0.85
C TYR A 214 -0.53 10.38 -0.11
N ASN A 215 0.13 9.62 -0.99
CA ASN A 215 1.00 10.18 -2.03
C ASN A 215 0.20 11.07 -3.00
N LYS A 216 -0.99 10.63 -3.46
CA LYS A 216 -1.90 11.46 -4.29
C LYS A 216 -2.26 12.77 -3.59
N ALA A 217 -2.57 12.70 -2.29
CA ALA A 217 -2.85 13.90 -1.50
C ALA A 217 -1.65 14.84 -1.38
N THR A 218 -0.44 14.29 -1.20
CA THR A 218 0.80 15.07 -1.11
C THR A 218 1.07 15.81 -2.42
N ILE A 219 0.83 15.19 -3.58
CA ILE A 219 0.89 15.85 -4.89
C ILE A 219 -0.07 17.05 -4.94
N ALA A 220 -1.35 16.80 -4.64
CA ALA A 220 -2.38 17.83 -4.68
C ALA A 220 -2.10 18.99 -3.71
N TYR A 221 -1.65 18.68 -2.50
CA TYR A 221 -1.25 19.67 -1.49
C TYR A 221 -0.10 20.55 -1.99
N ASN A 222 0.95 19.96 -2.56
CA ASN A 222 2.09 20.70 -3.09
C ASN A 222 1.71 21.57 -4.31
N GLN A 223 0.68 21.16 -5.06
CA GLN A 223 0.08 21.93 -6.15
C GLN A 223 -0.93 22.98 -5.68
N LYS A 224 -1.16 23.09 -4.36
CA LYS A 224 -2.16 23.97 -3.71
C LYS A 224 -3.62 23.62 -4.07
N ASP A 225 -3.87 22.45 -4.64
CA ASP A 225 -5.21 21.89 -4.84
C ASP A 225 -5.67 21.20 -3.55
N TYR A 226 -6.02 22.04 -2.56
CA TYR A 226 -6.34 21.55 -1.22
C TYR A 226 -7.65 20.76 -1.18
N GLU A 227 -8.58 20.97 -2.12
CA GLU A 227 -9.81 20.18 -2.19
C GLU A 227 -9.52 18.74 -2.57
N LYS A 228 -8.75 18.53 -3.66
CA LYS A 228 -8.31 17.18 -4.03
C LYS A 228 -7.42 16.54 -2.98
N ALA A 229 -6.57 17.32 -2.32
CA ALA A 229 -5.76 16.82 -1.21
C ALA A 229 -6.65 16.30 -0.06
N MET A 230 -7.68 17.04 0.35
CA MET A 230 -8.63 16.59 1.38
C MET A 230 -9.40 15.33 0.97
N GLU A 231 -9.81 15.23 -0.30
CA GLU A 231 -10.51 14.05 -0.80
C GLU A 231 -9.61 12.80 -0.76
N ALA A 232 -8.41 12.90 -1.31
CA ALA A 232 -7.44 11.80 -1.30
C ALA A 232 -7.04 11.40 0.13
N LEU A 233 -6.89 12.37 1.05
CA LEU A 233 -6.62 12.09 2.46
C LEU A 233 -7.76 11.35 3.15
N LYS A 234 -9.03 11.67 2.84
CA LYS A 234 -10.16 10.91 3.41
C LYS A 234 -10.10 9.45 3.00
N LYS A 235 -9.84 9.16 1.72
CA LYS A 235 -9.65 7.79 1.22
C LYS A 235 -8.45 7.12 1.90
N SER A 236 -7.32 7.82 1.96
CA SER A 236 -6.12 7.34 2.65
C SER A 236 -6.38 6.95 4.09
N MET A 237 -7.03 7.83 4.88
CA MET A 237 -7.28 7.63 6.30
C MET A 237 -8.38 6.60 6.61
N GLN A 238 -9.24 6.28 5.64
CA GLN A 238 -10.18 5.15 5.76
C GLN A 238 -9.48 3.81 5.63
N LEU A 239 -8.40 3.74 4.85
CA LEU A 239 -7.62 2.53 4.62
C LEU A 239 -6.45 2.41 5.59
N TYR A 240 -5.91 3.54 6.04
CA TYR A 240 -4.77 3.62 6.93
C TYR A 240 -4.85 4.84 7.85
N ASP A 241 -5.31 4.65 9.09
CA ASP A 241 -5.42 5.74 10.08
C ASP A 241 -4.07 6.10 10.74
N ALA A 242 -3.14 6.60 9.92
CA ALA A 242 -1.80 6.97 10.35
C ALA A 242 -1.69 8.45 10.78
N GLU A 243 -0.74 8.71 11.68
CA GLU A 243 -0.39 10.04 12.18
C GLU A 243 -0.10 11.03 11.04
N ARG A 244 0.68 10.58 10.04
CA ARG A 244 1.06 11.41 8.89
C ARG A 244 -0.13 11.87 8.06
N GLY A 245 -1.19 11.05 7.97
CA GLY A 245 -2.42 11.39 7.27
C GLY A 245 -3.19 12.47 8.01
N ALA A 246 -3.35 12.31 9.33
CA ALA A 246 -3.99 13.32 10.18
C ALA A 246 -3.22 14.66 10.16
N GLU A 247 -1.89 14.62 10.16
CA GLU A 247 -1.03 15.80 10.06
C GLU A 247 -1.22 16.54 8.74
N LEU A 248 -1.13 15.83 7.61
CA LEU A 248 -1.33 16.46 6.30
C LEU A 248 -2.75 17.00 6.13
N MET A 249 -3.75 16.32 6.71
CA MET A 249 -5.14 16.81 6.71
C MET A 249 -5.29 18.12 7.48
N TYR A 250 -4.70 18.22 8.67
CA TYR A 250 -4.68 19.46 9.45
C TYR A 250 -4.04 20.61 8.67
N LEU A 251 -2.87 20.36 8.05
CA LEU A 251 -2.18 21.37 7.24
C LEU A 251 -3.01 21.78 6.02
N THR A 252 -3.60 20.81 5.32
CA THR A 252 -4.44 21.04 4.14
C THR A 252 -5.65 21.90 4.48
N LEU A 253 -6.37 21.58 5.55
CA LEU A 253 -7.52 22.35 6.02
C LEU A 253 -7.13 23.78 6.40
N SER A 254 -6.01 23.94 7.10
CA SER A 254 -5.49 25.25 7.51
C SER A 254 -5.17 26.13 6.31
N GLN A 255 -4.52 25.56 5.29
CA GLN A 255 -4.18 26.27 4.06
C GLN A 255 -5.42 26.57 3.21
N TYR A 256 -6.38 25.66 3.13
CA TYR A 256 -7.64 25.90 2.40
C TYR A 256 -8.43 27.05 3.04
N LEU A 257 -8.62 27.03 4.35
CA LEU A 257 -9.32 28.08 5.11
C LEU A 257 -8.64 29.45 5.00
N LYS A 258 -7.31 29.49 4.97
CA LYS A 258 -6.55 30.74 4.83
C LYS A 258 -6.67 31.38 3.45
N ASN A 259 -6.76 30.56 2.40
CA ASN A 259 -6.64 31.03 1.02
C ASN A 259 -7.98 31.17 0.28
N ASN A 260 -9.11 30.82 0.91
CA ASN A 260 -10.43 30.85 0.28
C ASN A 260 -11.42 31.66 1.10
N SER A 261 -12.16 32.54 0.42
CA SER A 261 -13.36 33.17 0.98
C SER A 261 -14.51 32.16 0.91
N LEU A 262 -15.01 31.75 2.07
CA LEU A 262 -16.06 30.74 2.19
C LEU A 262 -17.29 31.36 2.84
N LEU A 263 -18.48 30.84 2.51
CA LEU A 263 -19.68 31.08 3.29
C LEU A 263 -19.46 30.64 4.74
N GLU A 264 -19.95 31.41 5.72
CA GLU A 264 -19.65 31.18 7.14
C GLU A 264 -20.03 29.77 7.60
N GLU A 265 -21.15 29.21 7.13
CA GLU A 265 -21.53 27.83 7.48
C GLU A 265 -20.49 26.79 7.03
N LYS A 266 -19.98 26.91 5.79
CA LYS A 266 -18.96 26.00 5.26
C LYS A 266 -17.64 26.18 6.01
N LYS A 267 -17.28 27.42 6.33
CA LYS A 267 -16.07 27.78 7.08
C LYS A 267 -16.11 27.19 8.49
N ASP A 268 -17.21 27.36 9.22
CA ASP A 268 -17.40 26.81 10.57
C ASP A 268 -17.29 25.28 10.61
N LYS A 269 -17.87 24.60 9.62
CA LYS A 269 -17.75 23.13 9.50
C LYS A 269 -16.30 22.70 9.31
N LEU A 270 -15.55 23.40 8.46
CA LEU A 270 -14.15 23.08 8.18
C LEU A 270 -13.23 23.45 9.34
N LEU A 271 -13.52 24.52 10.08
CA LEU A 271 -12.82 24.87 11.32
C LEU A 271 -12.95 23.77 12.36
N ARG A 272 -14.18 23.30 12.63
CA ARG A 272 -14.41 22.16 13.53
C ARG A 272 -13.64 20.91 13.08
N TYR A 273 -13.59 20.66 11.77
CA TYR A 273 -12.87 19.50 11.25
C TYR A 273 -11.35 19.63 11.38
N ARG A 274 -10.80 20.83 11.17
CA ARG A 274 -9.38 21.14 11.42
C ARG A 274 -9.05 20.93 12.90
N ASP A 275 -9.88 21.44 13.79
CA ASP A 275 -9.65 21.39 15.24
C ASP A 275 -9.72 19.95 15.77
N PHE A 276 -10.62 19.13 15.21
CA PHE A 276 -10.64 17.69 15.47
C PHE A 276 -9.27 17.03 15.21
N TYR A 277 -8.64 17.32 14.07
CA TYR A 277 -7.32 16.75 13.75
C TYR A 277 -6.20 17.34 14.59
N LEU A 278 -6.26 18.63 14.93
CA LEU A 278 -5.31 19.23 15.86
C LEU A 278 -5.34 18.51 17.21
N HIS A 279 -6.53 18.25 17.76
CA HIS A 279 -6.69 17.50 19.00
C HIS A 279 -6.24 16.03 18.87
N LYS A 280 -6.55 15.38 17.74
CA LYS A 280 -6.09 14.00 17.45
C LYS A 280 -4.56 13.91 17.41
N LEU A 281 -3.88 14.94 16.89
CA LEU A 281 -2.42 14.98 16.84
C LEU A 281 -1.83 15.25 18.23
N ALA A 282 -2.41 16.19 18.98
CA ALA A 282 -1.96 16.54 20.33
C ALA A 282 -2.01 15.34 21.30
N SER A 283 -2.98 14.43 21.14
CA SER A 283 -3.06 13.22 21.97
C SER A 283 -2.01 12.15 21.62
N LYS A 284 -1.39 12.23 20.43
CA LYS A 284 -0.38 11.27 19.95
C LYS A 284 1.06 11.72 20.17
N VAL A 285 1.29 13.01 20.42
CA VAL A 285 2.60 13.51 20.83
C VAL A 285 2.80 13.14 22.31
N GLN A 286 3.50 12.04 22.58
CA GLN A 286 3.97 11.79 23.94
C GLN A 286 4.96 12.90 24.33
N PRO A 287 4.90 13.44 25.56
CA PRO A 287 5.96 14.32 26.04
C PRO A 287 7.27 13.53 26.01
N SER A 288 8.28 14.07 25.33
CA SER A 288 9.63 13.53 25.34
C SER A 288 10.07 13.35 26.80
N LYS A 289 10.23 12.10 27.23
CA LYS A 289 10.93 11.77 28.46
C LYS A 289 12.44 11.80 28.21
#